data_AF-A0A9P4MFY8-F1
#
_entry.id   AF-A0A9P4MFY8-F1
#
_cell.length_a   1.000
_cell.length_b   1.000
_cell.length_c   1.000
_cell.angle_alpha   90.00
_cell.angle_beta   90.00
_cell.angle_gamma   90.00
#
_symmetry.space_group_name_H-M   'P 1'
#
loop_
_entity.id
_entity.type
_entity.pdbx_description
1 polymer ?
#
loop_
_entity_poly.entity_id
_entity_poly.type
_entity_poly.pdbx_seq_one_letter_code
_entity_poly.pdbx_strand_id
1 'polypeptide(L)'
;MNTSGPLKIKHVPVHFVEGVVFPPFGQIYTDDLNGGTAIAVVSPHGAILASVASHYIDLPSAGSDPRIPNFRTRLQRFVALYNDNRCYFPASATHSYILAAMHNGTVALPDQIQRAEEIVHQTLGIPPIHLHYSVLPSNAVRTPGQTVFAIVAEENGEMPAIFVNGKRMA
;
A
#
# COMPACT_ATOMS: atom_id res chain seq x y z
N MET A 1 -18.91 8.17 -25.79
CA MET A 1 -17.89 9.23 -25.87
C MET A 1 -16.56 8.63 -25.46
N ASN A 2 -15.67 8.38 -26.43
CA ASN A 2 -14.35 7.79 -26.19
C ASN A 2 -13.33 8.92 -25.98
N THR A 3 -12.93 9.16 -24.73
CA THR A 3 -11.76 10.00 -24.43
C THR A 3 -10.55 9.10 -24.25
N SER A 4 -9.98 8.65 -25.36
CA SER A 4 -8.81 7.76 -25.43
C SER A 4 -7.50 8.54 -25.26
N GLY A 5 -7.30 9.16 -24.10
CA GLY A 5 -5.97 9.57 -23.64
C GLY A 5 -5.29 8.39 -22.94
N PRO A 6 -3.95 8.32 -22.90
CA PRO A 6 -3.26 7.28 -22.13
C PRO A 6 -3.64 7.41 -20.65
N LEU A 7 -3.93 6.28 -20.01
CA LEU A 7 -4.25 6.25 -18.58
C LEU A 7 -3.08 6.79 -17.77
N LYS A 8 -3.39 7.56 -16.73
CA LYS A 8 -2.39 8.15 -15.84
C LYS A 8 -1.85 7.11 -14.86
N ILE A 9 -0.58 7.22 -14.53
CA ILE A 9 0.08 6.41 -13.50
C ILE A 9 0.37 7.30 -12.29
N LYS A 10 0.03 6.82 -11.09
CA LYS A 10 0.36 7.48 -9.82
C LYS A 10 1.45 6.71 -9.09
N HIS A 11 2.59 7.36 -8.88
CA HIS A 11 3.61 6.88 -7.94
C HIS A 11 3.31 7.42 -6.54
N VAL A 12 3.45 6.57 -5.53
CA VAL A 12 3.34 6.88 -4.12
C VAL A 12 4.72 6.73 -3.52
N PRO A 13 5.41 7.83 -3.18
CA PRO A 13 6.73 7.75 -2.59
C PRO A 13 6.71 7.03 -1.24
N VAL A 14 7.86 6.49 -0.85
CA VAL A 14 8.06 5.93 0.49
C VAL A 14 7.70 6.98 1.56
N HIS A 15 6.94 6.57 2.58
CA HIS A 15 6.38 7.45 3.61
C HIS A 15 5.25 8.38 3.14
N PHE A 16 4.58 8.11 2.02
CA PHE A 16 3.42 8.87 1.57
C PHE A 16 2.15 8.01 1.50
N VAL A 17 1.01 8.69 1.45
CA VAL A 17 -0.30 8.11 1.22
C VAL A 17 -1.00 8.92 0.15
N GLU A 18 -1.48 8.23 -0.88
CA GLU A 18 -2.16 8.84 -2.01
C GLU A 18 -3.39 8.01 -2.40
N GLY A 19 -4.36 8.69 -3.01
CA GLY A 19 -5.56 8.07 -3.56
C GLY A 19 -5.76 8.44 -5.03
N VAL A 20 -6.36 7.53 -5.78
CA VAL A 20 -6.75 7.75 -7.18
C VAL A 20 -8.16 7.23 -7.44
N VAL A 21 -8.81 7.84 -8.42
CA VAL A 21 -10.08 7.39 -9.00
C VAL A 21 -9.82 6.90 -10.42
N PHE A 22 -10.46 5.79 -10.77
CA PHE A 22 -10.39 5.15 -12.08
C PHE A 22 -11.69 5.40 -12.85
N PRO A 23 -11.63 5.82 -14.13
CA PRO A 23 -10.56 6.57 -14.82
C PRO A 23 -10.41 8.02 -14.27
N PRO A 24 -9.36 8.82 -14.63
CA PRO A 24 -8.37 8.62 -15.71
C PRO A 24 -7.08 7.94 -15.28
N PHE A 25 -6.91 7.58 -14.02
CA PHE A 25 -5.78 6.75 -13.61
C PHE A 25 -6.00 5.31 -14.09
N GLY A 26 -4.92 4.65 -14.47
CA GLY A 26 -4.90 3.21 -14.76
C GLY A 26 -4.04 2.44 -13.77
N GLN A 27 -3.24 3.14 -12.95
CA GLN A 27 -2.33 2.51 -12.02
C GLN A 27 -1.99 3.44 -10.85
N ILE A 28 -1.86 2.86 -9.67
CA ILE A 28 -1.18 3.45 -8.51
C ILE A 28 -0.15 2.45 -7.96
N TYR A 29 1.05 2.90 -7.64
CA TYR A 29 2.10 2.01 -7.13
C TYR A 29 3.06 2.70 -6.17
N THR A 30 3.72 1.92 -5.32
CA THR A 30 4.88 2.31 -4.52
C THR A 30 6.02 1.35 -4.85
N ASP A 31 7.24 1.86 -4.80
CA ASP A 31 8.49 1.11 -4.93
C ASP A 31 9.39 1.37 -3.72
N ASP A 32 10.61 0.82 -3.75
CA ASP A 32 11.64 0.99 -2.72
C ASP A 32 11.15 0.73 -1.28
N LEU A 33 10.29 -0.28 -1.12
CA LEU A 33 9.69 -0.57 0.18
C LEU A 33 10.73 -0.98 1.24
N ASN A 34 11.91 -1.48 0.87
CA ASN A 34 13.09 -1.59 1.75
C ASN A 34 12.86 -2.25 3.12
N GLY A 35 12.09 -3.33 3.18
CA GLY A 35 11.72 -3.98 4.44
C GLY A 35 10.50 -3.37 5.14
N GLY A 36 9.88 -2.36 4.55
CA GLY A 36 8.67 -1.67 5.00
C GLY A 36 7.39 -2.40 4.66
N THR A 37 6.29 -1.72 4.98
CA THR A 37 4.92 -2.20 4.81
C THR A 37 4.19 -1.29 3.83
N ALA A 38 3.41 -1.87 2.93
CA ALA A 38 2.45 -1.10 2.15
C ALA A 38 1.02 -1.53 2.50
N ILE A 39 0.10 -0.57 2.50
CA ILE A 39 -1.31 -0.80 2.83
C ILE A 39 -2.14 -0.23 1.71
N ALA A 40 -3.08 -1.02 1.21
CA ALA A 40 -4.00 -0.57 0.18
C ALA A 40 -5.44 -0.83 0.58
N VAL A 41 -6.33 0.06 0.11
CA VAL A 41 -7.76 -0.18 -0.01
C VAL A 41 -8.12 0.06 -1.48
N VAL A 42 -8.84 -0.87 -2.07
CA VAL A 42 -9.11 -0.90 -3.51
C VAL A 42 -10.55 -1.28 -3.78
N SER A 43 -11.12 -0.66 -4.80
CA SER A 43 -12.41 -1.00 -5.39
C SER A 43 -12.32 -0.91 -6.91
N PRO A 44 -13.36 -1.31 -7.65
CA PRO A 44 -13.48 -1.04 -9.09
C PRO A 44 -13.33 0.43 -9.51
N HIS A 45 -13.54 1.36 -8.59
CA HIS A 45 -13.62 2.79 -8.91
C HIS A 45 -12.40 3.57 -8.45
N GLY A 46 -11.54 2.99 -7.61
CA GLY A 46 -10.39 3.71 -7.10
C GLY A 46 -9.53 2.88 -6.17
N ALA A 47 -8.42 3.48 -5.78
CA ALA A 47 -7.48 2.86 -4.87
C ALA A 47 -6.82 3.93 -3.99
N ILE A 48 -6.58 3.57 -2.74
CA ILE A 48 -5.75 4.32 -1.80
C ILE A 48 -4.58 3.44 -1.45
N LEU A 49 -3.37 3.99 -1.55
CA LEU A 49 -2.13 3.28 -1.27
C LEU A 49 -1.28 4.10 -0.30
N ALA A 50 -0.87 3.45 0.79
CA ALA A 50 0.08 3.97 1.75
C ALA A 50 1.38 3.17 1.69
N SER A 51 2.50 3.88 1.58
CA SER A 51 3.83 3.31 1.75
C SER A 51 4.38 3.71 3.11
N VAL A 52 4.62 2.72 3.95
CA VAL A 52 5.10 2.89 5.31
C VAL A 52 6.47 2.22 5.43
N ALA A 53 7.54 3.01 5.36
CA ALA A 53 8.88 2.42 5.40
C ALA A 53 9.21 1.78 6.75
N SER A 54 10.04 0.73 6.67
CA SER A 54 10.78 0.18 7.79
C SER A 54 11.98 1.07 8.07
N HIS A 55 12.08 1.58 9.29
CA HIS A 55 13.25 2.35 9.69
C HIS A 55 14.39 1.39 10.06
N TYR A 56 15.13 0.93 9.06
CA TYR A 56 16.53 0.49 9.20
C TYR A 56 17.54 1.59 8.86
N ILE A 57 17.11 2.85 8.73
CA ILE A 57 18.02 3.98 8.52
C ILE A 57 18.17 4.73 9.86
N ASP A 58 19.38 4.61 10.40
CA ASP A 58 19.95 5.17 11.64
C ASP A 58 19.31 6.46 12.17
N LEU A 59 19.03 6.51 13.49
CA LEU A 59 19.28 7.62 14.45
C LEU A 59 18.67 7.30 15.85
N PRO A 60 19.22 7.88 16.95
CA PRO A 60 19.35 7.19 18.24
C PRO A 60 18.10 7.24 19.13
N SER A 61 17.89 6.13 19.85
CA SER A 61 16.95 6.00 20.96
C SER A 61 17.24 7.00 22.09
N ALA A 62 16.29 7.89 22.34
CA ALA A 62 16.06 8.46 23.66
C ALA A 62 14.61 8.97 23.77
N GLY A 63 13.75 8.25 24.49
CA GLY A 63 12.46 8.73 24.99
C GLY A 63 11.38 8.93 23.92
N SER A 64 10.46 7.96 23.81
CA SER A 64 9.41 7.84 22.78
C SER A 64 9.94 7.59 21.38
N ASP A 65 9.43 6.54 20.74
CA ASP A 65 9.85 6.16 19.40
C ASP A 65 9.30 7.16 18.36
N PRO A 66 10.13 8.02 17.74
CA PRO A 66 9.67 8.99 16.74
C PRO A 66 9.10 8.32 15.47
N ARG A 67 9.29 7.00 15.32
CA ARG A 67 8.74 6.18 14.23
C ARG A 67 7.22 5.98 14.37
N ILE A 68 6.70 5.90 15.60
CA ILE A 68 5.27 5.66 15.87
C ILE A 68 4.39 6.86 15.50
N PRO A 69 4.75 8.12 15.84
CA PRO A 69 4.00 9.29 15.39
C PRO A 69 3.88 9.39 13.87
N ASN A 70 4.96 9.09 13.13
CA ASN A 70 4.93 9.09 11.66
C ASN A 70 4.02 8.00 11.10
N PHE A 71 4.18 6.76 11.57
CA PHE A 71 3.30 5.63 11.23
C PHE A 71 1.82 5.95 11.47
N ARG A 72 1.50 6.43 12.69
CA ARG A 72 0.14 6.79 13.08
C ARG A 72 -0.41 7.95 12.26
N THR A 73 0.38 9.00 12.01
CA THR A 73 -0.06 10.14 11.19
C THR A 73 -0.37 9.69 9.76
N ARG A 74 0.42 8.77 9.20
CA ARG A 74 0.15 8.20 7.87
C ARG A 74 -1.11 7.36 7.85
N LEU A 75 -1.31 6.51 8.83
CA LEU A 75 -2.55 5.74 8.94
C LEU A 75 -3.78 6.64 9.16
N GLN A 76 -3.66 7.71 9.94
CA GLN A 76 -4.73 8.70 10.07
C GLN A 76 -5.04 9.37 8.73
N ARG A 77 -4.02 9.72 7.93
CA ARG A 77 -4.23 10.26 6.59
C ARG A 77 -4.87 9.25 5.65
N PHE A 78 -4.49 7.98 5.73
CA PHE A 78 -5.11 6.88 4.98
C PHE A 78 -6.60 6.74 5.30
N VAL A 79 -6.95 6.72 6.59
CA VAL A 79 -8.34 6.68 7.04
C VAL A 79 -9.12 7.92 6.58
N ALA A 80 -8.52 9.11 6.70
CA ALA A 80 -9.14 10.35 6.23
C ALA A 80 -9.43 10.29 4.72
N LEU A 81 -8.46 9.88 3.90
CA LEU A 81 -8.64 9.72 2.46
C LEU A 81 -9.75 8.71 2.12
N TYR A 82 -9.83 7.60 2.86
CA TYR A 82 -10.92 6.63 2.67
C TYR A 82 -12.28 7.25 2.98
N ASN A 83 -12.41 7.94 4.10
CA ASN A 83 -13.67 8.56 4.52
C ASN A 83 -14.09 9.68 3.55
N ASP A 84 -13.15 10.52 3.12
CA ASP A 84 -13.39 11.62 2.18
C ASP A 84 -13.84 11.12 0.79
N ASN A 85 -13.45 9.89 0.43
CA ASN A 85 -13.70 9.28 -0.88
C ASN A 85 -14.62 8.06 -0.81
N ARG A 86 -15.38 7.89 0.28
CA ARG A 86 -16.14 6.66 0.58
C ARG A 86 -17.14 6.28 -0.52
N CYS A 87 -17.63 7.25 -1.28
CA CYS A 87 -18.52 7.01 -2.43
C CYS A 87 -17.88 6.11 -3.51
N TYR A 88 -16.55 6.06 -3.60
CA TYR A 88 -15.82 5.18 -4.51
C TYR A 88 -15.51 3.81 -3.92
N PHE A 89 -15.76 3.59 -2.63
CA PHE A 89 -15.43 2.34 -1.92
C PHE A 89 -16.68 1.70 -1.32
N PRO A 90 -17.60 1.18 -2.14
CA PRO A 90 -18.77 0.46 -1.65
C PRO A 90 -18.34 -0.80 -0.90
N ALA A 91 -18.95 -1.06 0.26
CA ALA A 91 -18.54 -2.16 1.15
C ALA A 91 -18.54 -3.54 0.47
N SER A 92 -19.43 -3.77 -0.50
CA SER A 92 -19.54 -5.04 -1.24
C SER A 92 -18.46 -5.26 -2.30
N ALA A 93 -17.71 -4.22 -2.68
CA ALA A 93 -16.69 -4.29 -3.72
C ALA A 93 -15.41 -3.55 -3.31
N THR A 94 -15.11 -3.55 -2.01
CA THR A 94 -13.89 -2.97 -1.46
C THR A 94 -13.07 -4.04 -0.78
N HIS A 95 -11.80 -4.15 -1.15
CA HIS A 95 -10.82 -5.03 -0.51
C HIS A 95 -9.71 -4.19 0.10
N SER A 96 -9.08 -4.71 1.14
CA SER A 96 -7.87 -4.13 1.70
C SER A 96 -6.73 -5.14 1.65
N TYR A 97 -5.51 -4.64 1.47
CA TYR A 97 -4.30 -5.43 1.37
C TYR A 97 -3.23 -4.85 2.28
N ILE A 98 -2.51 -5.73 2.98
CA ILE A 98 -1.31 -5.37 3.73
C ILE A 98 -0.17 -6.18 3.15
N LEU A 99 0.78 -5.48 2.50
CA LEU A 99 2.01 -6.07 2.01
C LEU A 99 3.10 -5.93 3.07
N ALA A 100 3.53 -7.06 3.62
CA ALA A 100 4.58 -7.13 4.62
C ALA A 100 5.89 -7.67 4.03
N ALA A 101 7.01 -7.10 4.48
CA ALA A 101 8.32 -7.63 4.17
C ALA A 101 8.59 -8.93 4.94
N MET A 102 9.29 -9.87 4.30
CA MET A 102 9.78 -11.10 4.90
C MET A 102 11.30 -11.09 4.93
N HIS A 103 11.88 -11.22 6.12
CA HIS A 103 13.32 -11.34 6.33
C HIS A 103 13.62 -12.70 6.99
N ASN A 104 14.47 -13.51 6.36
CA ASN A 104 14.83 -14.86 6.83
C ASN A 104 13.63 -15.75 7.22
N GLY A 105 12.55 -15.71 6.42
CA GLY A 105 11.35 -16.51 6.66
C GLY A 105 10.42 -15.96 7.76
N THR A 106 10.71 -14.79 8.31
CA THR A 106 9.88 -14.12 9.33
C THR A 106 9.35 -12.79 8.82
N VAL A 107 8.13 -12.42 9.25
CA VAL A 107 7.54 -11.11 8.94
C VAL A 107 8.39 -10.02 9.61
N ALA A 108 8.83 -9.05 8.83
CA ALA A 108 9.49 -7.85 9.33
C ALA A 108 8.45 -6.95 10.01
N LEU A 109 8.82 -6.41 11.18
CA LEU A 109 8.02 -5.44 11.93
C LEU A 109 6.58 -5.91 12.27
N PRO A 110 6.41 -7.06 12.94
CA PRO A 110 5.09 -7.62 13.25
C PRO A 110 4.17 -6.64 13.99
N ASP A 111 4.70 -5.82 14.90
CA ASP A 111 3.93 -4.79 15.61
C ASP A 111 3.32 -3.73 14.69
N GLN A 112 3.99 -3.40 13.58
CA GLN A 112 3.46 -2.46 12.59
C GLN A 112 2.35 -3.11 11.76
N ILE A 113 2.51 -4.38 11.41
CA ILE A 113 1.49 -5.16 10.71
C ILE A 113 0.24 -5.28 11.56
N GLN A 114 0.37 -5.65 12.84
CA GLN A 114 -0.75 -5.75 13.77
C GLN A 114 -1.51 -4.42 13.89
N ARG A 115 -0.79 -3.29 14.02
CA ARG A 115 -1.45 -1.97 14.09
C ARG A 115 -2.13 -1.57 12.78
N ALA A 116 -1.55 -1.93 11.65
CA ALA A 116 -2.17 -1.72 10.35
C ALA A 116 -3.47 -2.55 10.22
N GLU A 117 -3.44 -3.82 10.65
CA GLU A 117 -4.62 -4.69 10.70
C GLU A 117 -5.71 -4.10 11.60
N GLU A 118 -5.36 -3.72 12.84
CA GLU A 118 -6.30 -3.12 13.79
C GLU A 118 -6.98 -1.89 13.18
N ILE A 119 -6.22 -1.00 12.54
CA ILE A 119 -6.79 0.22 11.94
C ILE A 119 -7.65 -0.13 10.72
N VAL A 120 -7.17 -0.94 9.79
CA VAL A 120 -7.91 -1.28 8.57
C VAL A 120 -9.18 -2.06 8.90
N HIS A 121 -9.09 -3.06 9.78
CA HIS A 121 -10.22 -3.88 10.18
C HIS A 121 -11.19 -3.13 11.09
N GLN A 122 -10.72 -2.53 12.19
CA GLN A 122 -11.62 -1.93 13.19
C GLN A 122 -12.14 -0.56 12.77
N THR A 123 -11.34 0.23 12.04
CA THR A 123 -11.73 1.60 11.65
C THR A 123 -12.47 1.62 10.32
N LEU A 124 -12.04 0.83 9.33
CA LEU A 124 -12.66 0.81 8.00
C LEU A 124 -13.71 -0.30 7.86
N GLY A 125 -13.67 -1.32 8.72
CA GLY A 125 -14.58 -2.47 8.63
C GLY A 125 -14.23 -3.43 7.50
N ILE A 126 -13.00 -3.38 6.97
CA ILE A 126 -12.57 -4.17 5.81
C ILE A 126 -11.46 -5.13 6.26
N PRO A 127 -11.69 -6.45 6.33
CA PRO A 127 -10.64 -7.40 6.69
C PRO A 127 -9.48 -7.37 5.68
N PRO A 128 -8.23 -7.18 6.12
CA PRO A 128 -7.09 -7.12 5.21
C PRO A 128 -6.66 -8.50 4.70
N ILE A 129 -6.27 -8.54 3.43
CA ILE A 129 -5.58 -9.67 2.81
C ILE A 129 -4.07 -9.45 2.97
N HIS A 130 -3.39 -10.43 3.55
CA HIS A 130 -1.95 -10.37 3.80
C HIS A 130 -1.16 -10.86 2.59
N LEU A 131 -0.32 -9.99 2.07
CA LEU A 131 0.65 -10.29 1.02
C LEU A 131 2.05 -10.17 1.60
N HIS A 132 3.00 -10.89 1.00
CA HIS A 132 4.38 -10.92 1.48
C HIS A 132 5.36 -10.75 0.33
N TYR A 133 6.48 -10.09 0.60
CA TYR A 133 7.62 -10.03 -0.32
C TYR A 133 8.93 -10.24 0.44
N SER A 134 9.89 -10.93 -0.20
CA SER A 134 11.21 -11.13 0.41
C SER A 134 12.01 -9.82 0.40
N VAL A 135 12.57 -9.46 1.55
CA VAL A 135 13.56 -8.39 1.65
C VAL A 135 14.85 -8.87 0.98
N LEU A 136 15.39 -8.04 0.10
CA LEU A 136 16.67 -8.33 -0.52
C LEU A 136 17.81 -8.06 0.48
N PRO A 137 18.85 -8.91 0.53
CA PRO A 137 20.07 -8.61 1.27
C PRO A 137 20.65 -7.24 0.90
N SER A 138 21.26 -6.53 1.85
CA SER A 138 21.78 -5.16 1.64
C SER A 138 22.83 -5.04 0.54
N ASN A 139 23.47 -6.15 0.16
CA ASN A 139 24.46 -6.25 -0.92
C ASN A 139 23.91 -6.78 -2.25
N ALA A 140 22.61 -7.10 -2.32
CA ALA A 140 22.00 -7.59 -3.54
C ALA A 140 21.77 -6.44 -4.53
N VAL A 141 22.08 -6.68 -5.80
CA VAL A 141 21.74 -5.74 -6.89
C VAL A 141 20.23 -5.74 -7.04
N ARG A 142 19.62 -4.56 -6.93
CA ARG A 142 18.19 -4.38 -7.19
C ARG A 142 17.96 -4.29 -8.68
N THR A 143 17.11 -5.17 -9.20
CA THR A 143 16.58 -5.01 -10.55
C THR A 143 15.36 -4.09 -10.52
N PRO A 144 15.13 -3.28 -11.56
CA PRO A 144 13.89 -2.52 -11.69
C PRO A 144 12.67 -3.41 -11.52
N GLY A 145 11.68 -2.97 -10.73
CA GLY A 145 10.48 -3.76 -10.43
C GLY A 145 10.57 -4.60 -9.15
N GLN A 146 11.68 -4.59 -8.42
CA GLN A 146 11.78 -5.22 -7.10
C GLN A 146 11.35 -4.28 -5.97
N THR A 147 10.74 -4.85 -4.93
CA THR A 147 10.11 -4.15 -3.80
C THR A 147 8.99 -3.19 -4.22
N VAL A 148 8.24 -3.59 -5.25
CA VAL A 148 7.14 -2.81 -5.84
C VAL A 148 5.80 -3.42 -5.46
N PHE A 149 4.87 -2.56 -5.08
CA PHE A 149 3.45 -2.89 -4.92
C PHE A 149 2.62 -2.00 -5.83
N ALA A 150 1.89 -2.61 -6.75
CA ALA A 150 1.11 -1.90 -7.76
C ALA A 150 -0.34 -2.39 -7.79
N ILE A 151 -1.25 -1.45 -8.02
CA ILE A 151 -2.66 -1.67 -8.24
C ILE A 151 -2.96 -1.13 -9.63
N VAL A 152 -3.41 -2.00 -10.52
CA VAL A 152 -3.64 -1.69 -11.94
C VAL A 152 -5.13 -1.84 -12.22
N ALA A 153 -5.76 -0.76 -12.68
CA ALA A 153 -7.15 -0.78 -13.07
C ALA A 153 -7.35 -1.76 -14.24
N GLU A 154 -8.35 -2.61 -14.13
CA GLU A 154 -8.78 -3.52 -15.18
C GLU A 154 -9.96 -2.90 -15.95
N GLU A 155 -10.40 -3.56 -17.02
CA GLU A 155 -11.48 -3.03 -17.86
C GLU A 155 -12.80 -2.88 -17.08
N ASN A 156 -13.60 -1.87 -17.45
CA ASN A 156 -15.05 -1.79 -17.19
C ASN A 156 -15.53 -2.10 -15.76
N GLY A 157 -14.91 -1.52 -14.73
CA GLY A 157 -15.41 -1.66 -13.35
C GLY A 157 -15.19 -3.05 -12.77
N GLU A 158 -14.25 -3.81 -13.33
CA GLU A 158 -13.68 -4.97 -12.67
C GLU A 158 -12.78 -4.57 -11.50
N MET A 159 -12.51 -5.53 -10.63
CA MET A 159 -11.59 -5.32 -9.52
C MET A 159 -10.16 -5.10 -10.08
N PRO A 160 -9.46 -4.04 -9.67
CA PRO A 160 -8.08 -3.81 -10.07
C PRO A 160 -7.18 -4.99 -9.70
N ALA A 161 -6.26 -5.33 -10.60
CA ALA A 161 -5.25 -6.35 -10.38
C ALA A 161 -4.17 -5.85 -9.42
N ILE A 162 -3.71 -6.76 -8.56
CA ILE A 162 -2.70 -6.49 -7.54
C ILE A 162 -1.40 -7.16 -7.94
N PHE A 163 -0.32 -6.38 -8.04
CA PHE A 163 1.01 -6.86 -8.38
C PHE A 163 2.00 -6.63 -7.26
N VAL A 164 2.78 -7.66 -6.94
CA VAL A 164 3.94 -7.58 -6.05
C VAL A 164 5.16 -8.03 -6.83
N ASN A 165 6.16 -7.16 -6.96
CA ASN A 165 7.37 -7.41 -7.73
C ASN A 165 7.10 -7.91 -9.16
N GLY A 166 6.10 -7.33 -9.83
CA GLY A 166 5.69 -7.71 -11.19
C GLY A 166 4.86 -9.00 -11.30
N LYS A 167 4.64 -9.73 -10.20
CA LYS A 167 3.76 -10.92 -10.17
C LYS A 167 2.34 -10.53 -9.76
N ARG A 168 1.34 -10.97 -10.53
CA ARG A 168 -0.08 -10.84 -10.18
C ARG A 168 -0.39 -11.70 -8.96
N MET A 169 -1.05 -11.11 -7.98
CA MET A 169 -1.43 -11.71 -6.69
C MET A 169 -2.94 -11.88 -6.57
N ALA A 170 -3.69 -10.95 -7.16
CA ALA A 170 -5.15 -10.96 -7.31
C ALA A 170 -5.50 -10.28 -8.65
#